data_AF-A0A959NWB8-F1
#
_entry.id   AF-A0A959NWB8-F1
#
_cell.length_a   1.000
_cell.length_b   1.000
_cell.length_c   1.000
_cell.angle_alpha   90.00
_cell.angle_beta   90.00
_cell.angle_gamma   90.00
#
_symmetry.space_group_name_H-M   'P 1'
#
loop_
_entity.id
_entity.type
_entity.pdbx_description
1 polymer ?
#
loop_
_entity_poly.entity_id
_entity_poly.type
_entity_poly.pdbx_seq_one_letter_code
_entity_poly.pdbx_strand_id
1 'polypeptide(L)'
;MEVTYIFRKQRIGRNFSIEFIFKDLKSRLDKSIKTKDLVCPQFSEGIFKRIVNILYVSLNKGKGINHVTGDVHYTVLLLPKERTVLSIMDCGFMSGRKGLAAFFLKTFWLDLPVRKVKYVTTISEYTKKEVIKYTAIDPSKIIVIPVAINDIYKPVYKEFNTD
;
A
#
# COMPACT_ATOMS: atom_id res chain seq x y z
N MET A 1 -21.19 -3.73 -3.11
CA MET A 1 -20.16 -2.79 -2.60
C MET A 1 -19.21 -2.41 -3.73
N GLU A 2 -18.71 -1.17 -3.77
CA GLU A 2 -17.73 -0.71 -4.77
C GLU A 2 -16.39 -0.40 -4.10
N VAL A 3 -15.29 -0.84 -4.70
CA VAL A 3 -13.91 -0.58 -4.26
C VAL A 3 -13.12 0.06 -5.39
N THR A 4 -12.55 1.24 -5.14
CA THR A 4 -11.57 1.89 -6.03
C THR A 4 -10.17 1.59 -5.53
N TYR A 5 -9.41 0.80 -6.29
CA TYR A 5 -8.00 0.53 -6.02
C TYR A 5 -7.13 1.63 -6.62
N ILE A 6 -6.29 2.23 -5.78
CA ILE A 6 -5.45 3.37 -6.16
C ILE A 6 -4.01 2.89 -6.30
N PHE A 7 -3.53 2.89 -7.55
CA PHE A 7 -2.21 2.40 -7.92
C PHE A 7 -1.23 3.53 -8.19
N ARG A 8 0.05 3.22 -8.07
CA ARG A 8 1.13 4.05 -8.61
C ARG A 8 1.15 4.01 -10.13
N LYS A 9 1.81 5.00 -10.74
CA LYS A 9 2.22 4.89 -12.15
C LYS A 9 3.32 3.85 -12.29
N GLN A 10 3.09 2.83 -13.13
CA GLN A 10 4.08 1.79 -13.39
C GLN A 10 5.22 2.30 -14.28
N ARG A 11 6.44 1.84 -14.02
CA ARG A 11 7.58 2.07 -14.90
C ARG A 11 7.68 0.89 -15.88
N ILE A 12 8.04 1.15 -17.13
CA ILE A 12 8.23 0.08 -18.11
C ILE A 12 9.30 -0.89 -17.59
N GLY A 13 9.00 -2.18 -17.59
CA GLY A 13 9.90 -3.24 -17.13
C GLY A 13 10.16 -3.30 -15.61
N ARG A 14 9.48 -2.49 -14.77
CA ARG A 14 9.64 -2.52 -13.30
C ARG A 14 8.29 -2.36 -12.61
N ASN A 15 8.23 -2.66 -11.31
CA ASN A 15 7.08 -2.29 -10.47
C ASN A 15 5.75 -2.94 -10.92
N PHE A 16 5.71 -4.28 -10.97
CA PHE A 16 4.51 -5.03 -11.38
C PHE A 16 3.91 -5.94 -10.30
N SER A 17 4.64 -6.19 -9.21
CA SER A 17 4.24 -7.19 -8.22
C SER A 17 2.92 -6.82 -7.54
N ILE A 18 2.77 -5.57 -7.11
CA ILE A 18 1.54 -5.06 -6.50
C ILE A 18 0.38 -5.20 -7.49
N GLU A 19 0.58 -4.76 -8.71
CA GLU A 19 -0.44 -4.72 -9.75
C GLU A 19 -0.87 -6.13 -10.16
N PHE A 20 0.06 -7.08 -10.19
CA PHE A 20 -0.23 -8.50 -10.40
C PHE A 20 -1.07 -9.10 -9.27
N ILE A 21 -0.67 -8.89 -8.01
CA ILE A 21 -1.39 -9.40 -6.84
C ILE A 21 -2.81 -8.85 -6.80
N PHE A 22 -2.99 -7.54 -6.98
CA PHE A 22 -4.32 -6.94 -6.97
C PHE A 22 -5.14 -7.29 -8.22
N LYS A 23 -4.51 -7.60 -9.37
CA LYS A 23 -5.22 -8.15 -10.52
C LYS A 23 -5.81 -9.53 -10.22
N ASP A 24 -5.03 -10.42 -9.61
CA ASP A 24 -5.50 -11.75 -9.19
C ASP A 24 -6.55 -11.66 -8.08
N LEU A 25 -6.35 -10.79 -7.09
CA LEU A 25 -7.34 -10.54 -6.04
C LEU A 25 -8.68 -10.11 -6.64
N LYS A 26 -8.66 -9.16 -7.58
CA LYS A 26 -9.88 -8.66 -8.22
C LYS A 26 -10.58 -9.73 -9.05
N SER A 27 -9.85 -10.59 -9.78
CA SER A 27 -10.48 -11.67 -10.55
C SER A 27 -11.15 -12.70 -9.65
N ARG A 28 -10.61 -12.95 -8.45
CA ARG A 28 -11.24 -13.86 -7.46
C ARG A 28 -12.45 -13.24 -6.76
N LEU A 29 -12.58 -11.90 -6.77
CA LEU A 29 -13.65 -11.16 -6.09
C LEU A 29 -14.69 -10.56 -7.04
N ASP A 30 -14.58 -10.81 -8.34
CA ASP A 30 -15.39 -10.18 -9.40
C ASP A 30 -16.90 -10.37 -9.21
N LYS A 31 -17.32 -11.54 -8.71
CA LYS A 31 -18.73 -11.87 -8.41
C LYS A 31 -19.27 -11.18 -7.16
N SER A 32 -18.39 -10.72 -6.26
CA SER A 32 -18.77 -10.21 -4.94
C SER A 32 -18.63 -8.69 -4.82
N ILE A 33 -17.68 -8.09 -5.55
CA ILE A 33 -17.29 -6.69 -5.37
C ILE A 33 -17.12 -6.04 -6.74
N LYS A 34 -17.73 -4.86 -6.93
CA LYS A 34 -17.47 -4.02 -8.09
C LYS A 34 -16.15 -3.29 -7.87
N THR A 35 -15.19 -3.47 -8.77
CA THR A 35 -13.85 -2.90 -8.63
C THR A 35 -13.55 -1.88 -9.73
N LYS A 36 -12.89 -0.78 -9.36
CA LYS A 36 -12.39 0.23 -10.29
C LYS A 36 -10.92 0.48 -10.01
N ASP A 37 -10.12 0.69 -11.05
CA ASP A 37 -8.73 1.10 -10.90
C ASP A 37 -8.60 2.62 -11.09
N LEU A 38 -7.80 3.23 -10.22
CA LEU A 38 -7.38 4.62 -10.33
C LEU A 38 -5.85 4.67 -10.27
N VAL A 39 -5.21 4.94 -11.40
CA VAL A 39 -3.75 4.98 -11.50
C VAL A 39 -3.28 6.43 -11.34
N CYS A 40 -2.29 6.67 -10.49
CA CYS A 40 -1.64 7.96 -10.36
C CYS A 40 -1.10 8.45 -11.72
N PRO A 41 -1.35 9.70 -12.13
CA PRO A 41 -0.93 10.21 -13.44
C PRO A 41 0.58 10.46 -13.52
N GLN A 42 1.24 10.65 -12.37
CA GLN A 42 2.66 10.98 -12.28
C GLN A 42 3.44 9.94 -11.49
N PHE A 43 4.72 9.78 -11.82
CA PHE A 43 5.66 9.06 -10.97
C PHE A 43 5.85 9.77 -9.63
N SER A 44 6.15 9.00 -8.60
CA SER A 44 6.30 9.51 -7.24
C SER A 44 7.66 10.20 -6.98
N GLU A 45 7.99 11.19 -7.80
CA GLU A 45 9.29 11.88 -7.82
C GLU A 45 9.13 13.36 -7.49
N GLY A 46 9.86 13.83 -6.48
CA GLY A 46 9.78 15.23 -6.05
C GLY A 46 8.41 15.61 -5.48
N ILE A 47 8.32 16.80 -4.90
CA ILE A 47 7.14 17.24 -4.16
C ILE A 47 5.98 17.58 -5.12
N PHE A 48 6.25 18.28 -6.22
CA PHE A 48 5.21 18.73 -7.16
C PHE A 48 4.42 17.57 -7.78
N LYS A 49 5.09 16.54 -8.31
CA LYS A 49 4.39 15.38 -8.90
C LYS A 49 3.55 14.62 -7.86
N ARG A 50 4.01 14.58 -6.61
CA ARG A 50 3.26 13.97 -5.50
C ARG A 50 2.01 14.78 -5.16
N ILE A 51 2.10 16.11 -5.13
CA ILE A 51 0.93 16.98 -4.96
C ILE A 51 -0.09 16.77 -6.08
N VAL A 52 0.37 16.73 -7.35
CA VAL A 52 -0.49 16.41 -8.50
C VAL A 52 -1.21 15.07 -8.30
N ASN A 53 -0.49 14.04 -7.85
CA ASN A 53 -1.09 12.74 -7.55
C ASN A 53 -2.13 12.81 -6.41
N ILE A 54 -1.85 13.55 -5.33
CA ILE A 54 -2.80 13.74 -4.21
C ILE A 54 -4.08 14.39 -4.70
N LEU A 55 -3.97 15.48 -5.46
CA LEU A 55 -5.12 16.21 -5.99
C LEU A 55 -5.91 15.35 -6.98
N TYR A 56 -5.22 14.70 -7.92
CA TYR A 56 -5.85 13.81 -8.89
C TYR A 56 -6.63 12.67 -8.20
N VAL A 57 -6.01 12.01 -7.23
CA VAL A 57 -6.66 10.94 -6.46
C VAL A 57 -7.86 11.48 -5.68
N SER A 58 -7.74 12.65 -5.05
CA SER A 58 -8.85 13.28 -4.34
C SER A 58 -10.03 13.59 -5.26
N LEU A 59 -9.77 14.10 -6.46
CA LEU A 59 -10.82 14.46 -7.42
C LEU A 59 -11.49 13.23 -8.04
N ASN A 60 -10.76 12.13 -8.20
CA ASN A 60 -11.23 10.92 -8.91
C ASN A 60 -11.55 9.74 -7.97
N LYS A 61 -11.50 9.93 -6.65
CA LYS A 61 -11.81 8.93 -5.63
C LYS A 61 -13.22 8.33 -5.82
N GLY A 62 -13.38 7.08 -5.45
CA GLY A 62 -14.67 6.38 -5.48
C GLY A 62 -15.63 6.85 -4.39
N LYS A 63 -16.94 6.66 -4.63
CA LYS A 63 -17.99 6.86 -3.62
C LYS A 63 -18.02 5.72 -2.59
N GLY A 64 -17.53 4.53 -2.95
CA GLY A 64 -17.35 3.39 -2.05
C GLY A 64 -16.04 3.44 -1.26
N ILE A 65 -15.39 2.28 -1.11
CA ILE A 65 -14.10 2.15 -0.44
C ILE A 65 -12.98 2.57 -1.39
N ASN A 66 -12.01 3.31 -0.89
CA ASN A 66 -10.79 3.72 -1.58
C ASN A 66 -9.61 2.96 -0.98
N HIS A 67 -9.02 2.05 -1.75
CA HIS A 67 -7.93 1.20 -1.29
C HIS A 67 -6.63 1.63 -1.96
N VAL A 68 -5.77 2.32 -1.21
CA VAL A 68 -4.44 2.72 -1.69
C VAL A 68 -3.47 1.55 -1.59
N THR A 69 -2.85 1.20 -2.72
CA THR A 69 -1.96 0.04 -2.80
C THR A 69 -0.49 0.45 -2.62
N GLY A 70 0.13 0.00 -1.54
CA GLY A 70 1.55 -0.33 -1.35
C GLY A 70 2.66 0.74 -1.48
N ASP A 71 2.53 1.72 -2.37
CA ASP A 71 3.68 2.58 -2.78
C ASP A 71 3.36 4.08 -2.83
N VAL A 72 2.08 4.45 -2.88
CA VAL A 72 1.63 5.85 -2.98
C VAL A 72 0.88 6.30 -1.73
N HIS A 73 1.43 5.98 -0.55
CA HIS A 73 0.81 6.22 0.76
C HIS A 73 0.32 7.67 0.93
N TYR A 74 1.12 8.63 0.51
CA TYR A 74 0.82 10.07 0.60
C TYR A 74 -0.49 10.48 -0.10
N THR A 75 -1.02 9.68 -1.05
CA THR A 75 -2.27 9.99 -1.74
C THR A 75 -3.50 9.91 -0.83
N VAL A 76 -3.40 9.24 0.33
CA VAL A 76 -4.52 9.14 1.29
C VAL A 76 -4.86 10.46 1.97
N LEU A 77 -3.97 11.45 1.94
CA LEU A 77 -4.07 12.66 2.76
C LEU A 77 -5.38 13.43 2.56
N LEU A 78 -5.95 13.41 1.34
CA LEU A 78 -7.22 14.05 1.00
C LEU A 78 -8.38 13.06 0.80
N LEU A 79 -8.18 11.78 1.15
CA LEU A 79 -9.24 10.77 1.09
C LEU A 79 -10.10 10.75 2.38
N PRO A 80 -11.39 10.37 2.29
CA PRO A 80 -12.25 10.26 3.47
C PRO A 80 -11.80 9.12 4.38
N LYS A 81 -11.51 9.41 5.65
CA LYS A 81 -10.95 8.45 6.62
C LYS A 81 -11.75 7.15 6.65
N GLU A 82 -13.06 7.26 6.89
CA GLU A 82 -13.98 6.12 7.08
C GLU A 82 -14.14 5.19 5.87
N ARG A 83 -13.70 5.62 4.70
CA ARG A 83 -13.78 4.85 3.45
C ARG A 83 -12.41 4.59 2.85
N THR A 84 -11.32 4.71 3.61
CA THR A 84 -9.97 4.53 3.08
C THR A 84 -9.25 3.38 3.76
N VAL A 85 -8.65 2.51 2.96
CA VAL A 85 -7.74 1.42 3.37
C VAL A 85 -6.39 1.66 2.74
N LEU A 86 -5.31 1.43 3.49
CA LEU A 86 -3.93 1.52 2.99
C LEU A 86 -3.23 0.18 3.15
N SER A 87 -2.75 -0.41 2.06
CA SER A 87 -1.82 -1.55 2.13
C SER A 87 -0.38 -1.07 2.20
N ILE A 88 0.40 -1.61 3.12
CA ILE A 88 1.84 -1.37 3.26
C ILE A 88 2.57 -2.69 3.04
N MET A 89 3.44 -2.72 2.03
CA MET A 89 4.21 -3.92 1.68
C MET A 89 5.40 -4.07 2.62
N ASP A 90 6.19 -3.02 2.76
CA ASP A 90 7.32 -2.96 3.66
C ASP A 90 7.55 -1.52 4.14
N CYS A 91 8.40 -1.37 5.15
CA CYS A 91 8.91 -0.09 5.61
C CYS A 91 10.39 0.09 5.24
N GLY A 92 10.87 -0.61 4.20
CA GLY A 92 12.27 -0.61 3.78
C GLY A 92 12.79 0.79 3.43
N PHE A 93 11.90 1.69 3.00
CA PHE A 93 12.21 3.10 2.76
C PHE A 93 12.70 3.84 4.02
N MET A 94 12.38 3.35 5.23
CA MET A 94 12.88 3.89 6.49
C MET A 94 14.28 3.39 6.86
N SER A 95 14.72 2.26 6.30
CA SER A 95 16.00 1.64 6.64
C SER A 95 17.17 2.53 6.22
N GLY A 96 18.16 2.70 7.11
CA GLY A 96 19.38 3.47 6.85
C GLY A 96 19.20 5.00 6.74
N ARG A 97 17.98 5.54 6.86
CA ARG A 97 17.73 6.99 6.84
C ARG A 97 17.93 7.59 8.23
N LYS A 98 18.60 8.75 8.30
CA LYS A 98 18.82 9.51 9.55
C LYS A 98 18.45 10.99 9.38
N GLY A 99 18.27 11.70 10.50
CA GLY A 99 18.06 13.14 10.54
C GLY A 99 16.76 13.61 9.87
N LEU A 100 16.80 14.80 9.26
CA LEU A 100 15.64 15.45 8.65
C LEU A 100 15.00 14.61 7.54
N ALA A 101 15.80 13.96 6.70
CA ALA A 101 15.28 13.11 5.62
C ALA A 101 14.43 11.95 6.16
N ALA A 102 14.89 11.30 7.24
CA ALA A 102 14.11 10.26 7.92
C ALA A 102 12.84 10.81 8.55
N PHE A 103 12.92 11.99 9.17
CA PHE A 103 11.76 12.66 9.75
C PHE A 103 10.70 12.98 8.70
N PHE A 104 11.05 13.62 7.59
CA PHE A 104 10.11 13.94 6.52
C PHE A 104 9.49 12.68 5.91
N LEU A 105 10.30 11.65 5.67
CA LEU A 105 9.81 10.39 5.10
C LEU A 105 8.86 9.67 6.08
N LYS A 106 9.24 9.55 7.35
CA LYS A 106 8.36 9.02 8.40
C LYS A 106 7.04 9.78 8.43
N THR A 107 7.10 11.10 8.56
CA THR A 107 5.92 11.94 8.77
C THR A 107 4.97 11.89 7.58
N PHE A 108 5.46 12.17 6.36
CA PHE A 108 4.60 12.32 5.18
C PHE A 108 4.33 11.01 4.44
N TRP A 109 5.18 9.99 4.59
CA TRP A 109 5.04 8.72 3.86
C TRP A 109 4.45 7.59 4.70
N LEU A 110 4.50 7.69 6.03
CA LEU A 110 4.07 6.61 6.90
C LEU A 110 3.09 7.09 7.98
N ASP A 111 3.52 7.99 8.84
CA ASP A 111 2.78 8.42 10.04
C ASP A 111 1.45 9.11 9.71
N LEU A 112 1.48 10.20 8.93
CA LEU A 112 0.26 10.89 8.50
C LEU A 112 -0.66 9.98 7.68
N PRO A 113 -0.17 9.23 6.66
CA PRO A 113 -1.01 8.28 5.93
C PRO A 113 -1.69 7.23 6.81
N VAL A 114 -0.93 6.56 7.68
CA VAL A 114 -1.45 5.52 8.58
C VAL A 114 -2.51 6.08 9.52
N ARG A 115 -2.33 7.29 10.05
CA ARG A 115 -3.33 7.95 10.91
C ARG A 115 -4.59 8.34 10.15
N LYS A 116 -4.46 8.75 8.89
CA LYS A 116 -5.55 9.31 8.06
C LYS A 116 -6.58 8.28 7.58
N VAL A 117 -6.20 7.01 7.44
CA VAL A 117 -7.08 5.94 6.92
C VAL A 117 -7.90 5.26 8.02
N LYS A 118 -8.88 4.43 7.64
CA LYS A 118 -9.65 3.62 8.61
C LYS A 118 -8.88 2.37 9.01
N TYR A 119 -8.38 1.63 8.02
CA TYR A 119 -7.59 0.41 8.23
C TYR A 119 -6.29 0.46 7.46
N VAL A 120 -5.29 -0.20 8.01
CA VAL A 120 -4.02 -0.49 7.34
C VAL A 120 -3.92 -1.99 7.17
N THR A 121 -3.54 -2.46 5.98
CA THR A 121 -3.18 -3.87 5.79
C THR A 121 -1.67 -3.99 5.62
N THR A 122 -1.10 -5.06 6.16
CA THR A 122 0.33 -5.37 6.04
C THR A 122 0.50 -6.82 5.62
N ILE A 123 1.58 -7.10 4.89
CA ILE A 123 1.79 -8.44 4.31
C ILE A 123 2.35 -9.46 5.31
N SER A 124 2.81 -9.01 6.48
CA SER A 124 3.41 -9.85 7.49
C SER A 124 3.35 -9.19 8.87
N GLU A 125 3.48 -10.01 9.93
CA GLU A 125 3.65 -9.53 11.31
C GLU A 125 4.90 -8.66 11.47
N TYR A 126 5.95 -8.93 10.69
CA TYR A 126 7.16 -8.11 10.69
C TYR A 126 6.85 -6.68 10.20
N THR A 127 6.18 -6.54 9.06
CA THR A 127 5.79 -5.23 8.54
C THR A 127 4.85 -4.50 9.51
N LYS A 128 3.91 -5.22 10.15
CA LYS A 128 3.05 -4.65 11.20
C LYS A 128 3.85 -4.06 12.35
N LYS A 129 4.83 -4.81 12.88
CA LYS A 129 5.72 -4.34 13.96
C LYS A 129 6.49 -3.08 13.57
N GLU A 130 7.03 -3.03 12.35
CA GLU A 130 7.74 -1.84 11.86
C GLU A 130 6.80 -0.62 11.72
N VAL A 131 5.58 -0.80 11.19
CA VAL A 131 4.59 0.29 11.12
C VAL A 131 4.27 0.83 12.53
N ILE A 132 4.05 -0.05 13.51
CA ILE A 132 3.78 0.35 14.90
C ILE A 132 4.97 1.12 15.48
N LYS A 133 6.18 0.59 15.31
CA LYS A 133 7.43 1.21 15.77
C LYS A 133 7.62 2.64 15.24
N TYR A 134 7.32 2.88 13.96
CA TYR A 134 7.51 4.20 13.35
C TYR A 134 6.33 5.16 13.55
N THR A 135 5.12 4.68 13.86
CA THR A 135 3.94 5.55 13.91
C THR A 135 3.28 5.63 15.28
N ALA A 136 3.56 4.70 16.19
CA ALA A 136 2.85 4.54 17.46
C ALA A 136 1.31 4.52 17.30
N ILE A 137 0.83 3.96 16.18
CA ILE A 137 -0.60 3.77 15.93
C ILE A 137 -1.14 2.58 16.74
N ASP A 138 -2.43 2.62 17.08
CA ASP A 138 -3.12 1.49 17.67
C ASP A 138 -2.97 0.23 16.77
N PRO A 139 -2.38 -0.87 17.28
CA PRO A 139 -2.23 -2.13 16.56
C PRO A 139 -3.54 -2.71 16.03
N SER A 140 -4.69 -2.42 16.67
CA SER A 140 -6.02 -2.89 16.24
C SER A 140 -6.40 -2.39 14.84
N LYS A 141 -5.82 -1.27 14.42
CA LYS A 141 -6.01 -0.67 13.10
C LYS A 141 -5.30 -1.42 11.97
N ILE A 142 -4.28 -2.22 12.33
CA ILE A 142 -3.42 -2.91 11.36
C ILE A 142 -3.80 -4.39 11.30
N ILE A 143 -4.29 -4.79 10.13
CA ILE A 143 -4.68 -6.16 9.81
C ILE A 143 -3.56 -6.81 8.98
N VAL A 144 -3.07 -7.98 9.40
CA VAL A 144 -2.09 -8.73 8.62
C VAL A 144 -2.83 -9.59 7.61
N ILE A 145 -2.54 -9.38 6.32
CA ILE A 145 -3.08 -10.13 5.19
C ILE A 145 -1.89 -10.54 4.32
N PRO A 146 -1.42 -11.80 4.41
CA PRO A 146 -0.33 -12.29 3.60
C PRO A 146 -0.62 -12.15 2.10
N VAL A 147 0.43 -11.94 1.31
CA VAL A 147 0.32 -11.87 -0.15
C VAL A 147 -0.02 -13.25 -0.69
N ALA A 148 -0.99 -13.32 -1.61
CA ALA A 148 -1.31 -14.54 -2.31
C ALA A 148 -0.12 -14.99 -3.19
N ILE A 149 0.21 -16.27 -3.10
CA ILE A 149 1.23 -16.90 -3.94
C ILE A 149 0.50 -17.52 -5.14
N ASN A 150 1.06 -17.36 -6.34
CA ASN A 150 0.49 -17.97 -7.52
C ASN A 150 0.57 -19.50 -7.43
N ASP A 151 -0.50 -20.20 -7.81
CA ASP A 151 -0.62 -21.66 -7.72
C ASP A 151 0.43 -22.44 -8.54
N ILE A 152 1.13 -21.78 -9.48
CA ILE A 152 2.29 -22.33 -10.21
C ILE A 152 3.47 -22.64 -9.29
N TYR A 153 3.60 -21.93 -8.17
CA TYR A 153 4.68 -22.17 -7.20
C TYR A 153 4.27 -23.32 -6.28
N LYS A 154 5.08 -24.37 -6.26
CA LYS A 154 4.93 -25.51 -5.34
C LYS A 154 6.10 -25.54 -4.37
N PRO A 155 5.87 -25.82 -3.08
CA PRO A 155 6.96 -25.95 -2.12
C PRO A 155 7.86 -27.11 -2.52
N VAL A 156 9.18 -26.87 -2.54
CA VAL A 156 10.20 -27.91 -2.69
C VAL A 156 11.02 -27.88 -1.42
N TYR A 157 10.89 -28.92 -0.61
CA TYR A 157 11.67 -29.06 0.62
C TYR A 157 13.10 -29.43 0.25
N LYS A 158 14.06 -28.57 0.61
CA LYS A 158 15.47 -28.95 0.63
C LYS A 158 15.77 -29.62 1.95
N GLU A 159 16.58 -30.68 1.91
CA GLU A 159 17.25 -31.16 3.11
C GLU A 159 18.14 -30.04 3.65
N PHE A 160 17.99 -29.75 4.94
CA PHE A 160 18.81 -28.75 5.60
C PHE A 160 20.20 -29.35 5.76
N ASN A 161 21.24 -28.72 5.21
CA ASN A 161 22.61 -29.20 5.42
C ASN A 161 22.91 -29.19 6.93
N THR A 162 23.23 -30.35 7.48
CA THR A 162 23.56 -30.54 8.90
C THR A 162 25.06 -30.44 9.18
N ASP A 163 25.87 -30.01 8.20
CA ASP A 163 27.32 -29.87 8.30
C ASP A 163 27.74 -28.51 8.89
#